data_AF-A0A975CPT9-F1
#
_entry.id   AF-A0A975CPT9-F1
#
_cell.length_a   1.000
_cell.length_b   1.000
_cell.length_c   1.000
_cell.angle_alpha   90.00
_cell.angle_beta   90.00
_cell.angle_gamma   90.00
#
_symmetry.space_group_name_H-M   'P 1'
#
loop_
_entity.id
_entity.type
_entity.pdbx_description
1 polymer ?
#
loop_
_entity_poly.entity_id
_entity_poly.type
_entity_poly.pdbx_seq_one_letter_code
_entity_poly.pdbx_strand_id
1 'polypeptide(L)'
;MKRNSKPRTYSAKHAQKLADERKKEGHYKTIFSTEMKKIIKEKMIKFQWSPEQIVGWCKLKTIQMASHERIYQYVWQDKKQGGLLYKELGTGQKNIKKVWK
;
A
#
# COMPACT_ATOMS: atom_id res chain seq x y z
N MET A 1 15.60 -17.07 26.30
CA MET A 1 15.49 -16.98 24.82
C MET A 1 16.86 -16.60 24.25
N LYS A 2 17.61 -17.50 23.62
CA LYS A 2 18.93 -17.16 23.04
C LYS A 2 18.75 -16.65 21.61
N ARG A 3 18.91 -15.33 21.41
CA ARG A 3 18.91 -14.74 20.06
C ARG A 3 20.28 -14.95 19.42
N ASN A 4 20.29 -15.34 18.14
CA ASN A 4 21.47 -15.36 17.26
C ASN A 4 22.66 -16.24 17.69
N SER A 5 22.44 -17.34 18.41
CA SER A 5 23.53 -18.29 18.72
C SER A 5 23.93 -19.10 17.49
N LYS A 6 25.01 -18.69 16.81
CA LYS A 6 25.64 -19.40 15.69
C LYS A 6 27.16 -19.51 15.90
N PRO A 7 27.85 -20.50 15.29
CA PRO A 7 29.23 -20.84 15.60
C PRO A 7 30.23 -19.70 15.35
N ARG A 8 31.39 -19.80 16.03
CA ARG A 8 32.39 -18.76 16.32
C ARG A 8 33.15 -18.17 15.11
N THR A 9 32.74 -18.46 13.88
CA THR A 9 33.44 -18.06 12.65
C THR A 9 32.47 -17.46 11.65
N TYR A 10 32.80 -16.29 11.10
CA TYR A 10 31.99 -15.60 10.11
C TYR A 10 32.00 -16.32 8.76
N SER A 11 30.83 -16.41 8.11
CA SER A 11 30.69 -16.92 6.73
C SER A 11 29.74 -16.02 5.94
N ALA A 12 30.26 -15.39 4.88
CA ALA A 12 29.48 -14.48 4.03
C ALA A 12 28.28 -15.18 3.36
N LYS A 13 28.47 -16.40 2.86
CA LYS A 13 27.41 -17.21 2.25
C LYS A 13 26.28 -17.51 3.25
N HIS A 14 26.65 -17.79 4.51
CA HIS A 14 25.68 -18.05 5.56
C HIS A 14 24.93 -16.76 5.98
N ALA A 15 25.63 -15.64 6.07
CA ALA A 15 25.03 -14.34 6.36
C ALA A 15 24.02 -13.93 5.27
N GLN A 16 24.38 -14.12 3.99
CA GLN A 16 23.49 -13.84 2.86
C GLN A 16 22.24 -14.73 2.89
N LYS A 17 22.41 -16.05 3.11
CA LYS A 17 21.28 -16.99 3.22
C LYS A 17 20.30 -16.56 4.32
N LEU A 18 20.81 -16.17 5.49
CA LEU A 18 19.97 -15.69 6.58
C LEU A 18 19.30 -14.35 6.26
N ALA A 19 19.97 -13.46 5.54
CA ALA A 19 19.37 -12.20 5.10
C ALA A 19 18.23 -12.45 4.11
N ASP A 20 18.41 -13.39 3.17
CA ASP A 20 17.38 -13.79 2.21
C ASP A 20 16.21 -14.49 2.89
N GLU A 21 16.47 -15.37 3.88
CA GLU A 21 15.43 -16.00 4.71
C GLU A 21 14.65 -14.94 5.49
N ARG A 22 15.32 -14.01 6.17
CA ARG A 22 14.64 -12.90 6.87
C ARG A 22 13.88 -11.99 5.92
N LYS A 23 14.35 -11.79 4.68
CA LYS A 23 13.66 -11.01 3.65
C LYS A 23 12.40 -11.74 3.15
N LYS A 24 12.44 -13.07 3.05
CA LYS A 24 11.27 -13.90 2.73
C LYS A 24 10.26 -13.94 3.88
N GLU A 25 10.74 -14.12 5.11
CA GLU A 25 9.91 -14.17 6.33
C GLU A 25 9.38 -12.80 6.74
N GLY A 26 10.13 -11.74 6.48
CA GLY A 26 9.73 -10.34 6.58
C GLY A 26 8.71 -9.95 5.53
N HIS A 27 7.84 -10.89 5.16
CA HIS A 27 6.66 -10.66 4.35
C HIS A 27 5.78 -9.68 5.10
N TYR A 28 5.99 -8.41 4.76
CA TYR A 28 5.34 -7.23 5.30
C TYR A 28 3.87 -7.53 5.57
N LYS A 29 3.44 -7.28 6.82
CA LYS A 29 2.02 -7.32 7.21
C LYS A 29 1.23 -6.72 6.06
N THR A 30 0.35 -7.49 5.44
CA THR A 30 -0.36 -7.04 4.23
C THR A 30 -1.39 -6.01 4.68
N ILE A 31 -0.94 -4.78 4.93
CA ILE A 31 -1.77 -3.64 5.36
C ILE A 31 -2.87 -3.40 4.32
N PHE A 32 -2.70 -3.90 3.10
CA PHE A 32 -3.65 -3.79 2.01
C PHE A 32 -4.49 -5.06 1.85
N SER A 33 -5.46 -5.22 2.74
CA SER A 33 -6.43 -6.34 2.72
C SER A 33 -7.30 -6.34 1.46
N THR A 34 -7.79 -7.52 1.09
CA THR A 34 -8.78 -7.72 0.02
C THR A 34 -10.06 -6.91 0.25
N GLU A 35 -10.46 -6.73 1.51
CA GLU A 35 -11.63 -5.91 1.87
C GLU A 35 -11.41 -4.43 1.56
N MET A 36 -10.22 -3.90 1.88
CA MET A 36 -9.86 -2.52 1.54
C MET A 36 -9.90 -2.30 0.03
N LYS A 37 -9.36 -3.25 -0.76
CA LYS A 37 -9.43 -3.21 -2.23
C LYS A 37 -10.87 -3.17 -2.72
N LYS A 38 -11.76 -3.97 -2.14
CA LYS A 38 -13.18 -4.01 -2.49
C LYS A 38 -13.85 -2.66 -2.24
N ILE A 39 -13.64 -2.06 -1.07
CA ILE A 39 -14.17 -0.73 -0.74
C ILE A 39 -13.65 0.31 -1.73
N ILE A 40 -12.34 0.32 -2.01
CA ILE A 40 -11.74 1.26 -2.96
C ILE A 40 -12.37 1.10 -4.34
N LYS A 41 -12.45 -0.12 -4.88
CA LYS A 41 -13.06 -0.38 -6.19
C LYS A 41 -14.51 0.08 -6.23
N GLU A 42 -15.31 -0.27 -5.22
CA GLU A 42 -16.72 0.10 -5.15
C GLU A 42 -16.89 1.62 -5.13
N LYS A 43 -16.10 2.34 -4.32
CA LYS A 43 -16.21 3.80 -4.22
C LYS A 43 -15.74 4.51 -5.48
N MET A 44 -14.68 4.02 -6.12
CA MET A 44 -14.19 4.58 -7.39
C MET A 44 -15.19 4.34 -8.53
N ILE A 45 -15.73 3.13 -8.68
CA ILE A 45 -16.63 2.80 -9.80
C ILE A 45 -18.01 3.44 -9.61
N LYS A 46 -18.57 3.39 -8.41
CA LYS A 46 -19.95 3.84 -8.16
C LYS A 46 -20.06 5.35 -7.98
N PHE A 47 -19.05 5.98 -7.40
CA PHE A 47 -19.11 7.40 -7.01
C PHE A 47 -17.98 8.24 -7.61
N GLN A 48 -17.05 7.65 -8.36
CA GLN A 48 -15.91 8.35 -8.98
C GLN A 48 -15.07 9.13 -7.97
N TRP A 49 -14.94 8.58 -6.76
CA TRP A 49 -14.18 9.23 -5.69
C TRP A 49 -12.68 9.18 -5.94
N SER A 50 -11.99 10.29 -5.63
CA SER A 50 -10.54 10.32 -5.59
C SER A 50 -10.00 9.50 -4.40
N PRO A 51 -8.74 9.02 -4.46
CA PRO A 51 -8.10 8.35 -3.34
C PRO A 51 -8.12 9.14 -2.03
N GLU A 52 -8.02 10.48 -2.08
CA GLU A 52 -8.14 11.33 -0.90
C GLU A 52 -9.55 11.32 -0.31
N GLN A 53 -10.58 11.36 -1.15
CA GLN A 53 -11.99 11.31 -0.71
C GLN A 53 -12.30 9.98 -0.01
N ILE A 54 -11.79 8.87 -0.56
CA ILE A 54 -11.96 7.54 0.04
C ILE A 54 -11.33 7.49 1.43
N VAL A 55 -10.08 7.98 1.57
CA VAL A 55 -9.40 8.03 2.87
C VAL A 55 -10.13 8.95 3.85
N GLY A 56 -10.59 10.12 3.41
CA GLY A 56 -11.35 11.06 4.23
C GLY A 56 -12.66 10.42 4.75
N TRP A 57 -13.40 9.76 3.88
CA TRP A 57 -14.63 9.06 4.24
C TRP A 57 -14.37 7.91 5.23
N CYS A 58 -13.33 7.11 5.01
CA CYS A 58 -12.95 6.03 5.92
C CYS A 58 -12.56 6.56 7.32
N LYS A 59 -11.86 7.70 7.39
CA LYS A 59 -11.54 8.36 8.66
C LYS A 59 -12.80 8.76 9.42
N LEU A 60 -13.78 9.35 8.74
CA LEU A 60 -15.06 9.75 9.35
C LEU A 60 -15.87 8.54 9.86
N LYS A 61 -15.75 7.39 9.19
CA LYS A 61 -16.45 6.15 9.55
C LYS A 61 -15.63 5.22 10.45
N THR A 62 -14.48 5.66 10.95
CA THR A 62 -13.52 4.87 11.77
C THR A 62 -13.11 3.53 11.15
N ILE A 63 -13.16 3.44 9.81
CA ILE A 63 -12.73 2.26 9.05
C ILE A 63 -11.22 2.36 8.83
N GLN A 64 -10.47 1.32 9.23
CA GLN A 64 -9.05 1.25 8.90
C GLN A 64 -8.88 1.16 7.38
N MET A 65 -8.10 2.09 6.82
CA MET A 65 -7.87 2.20 5.38
C MET A 65 -6.41 2.52 5.10
N ALA A 66 -5.94 2.13 3.93
CA ALA A 66 -4.61 2.47 3.45
C ALA A 66 -4.45 3.98 3.20
N SER A 67 -3.21 4.46 3.15
CA SER A 67 -2.94 5.84 2.76
C SER A 67 -3.38 6.09 1.31
N HIS A 68 -3.72 7.35 0.99
CA HIS A 68 -4.10 7.75 -0.36
C HIS A 68 -3.00 7.40 -1.39
N GLU A 69 -1.72 7.53 -1.03
CA GLU A 69 -0.60 7.10 -1.87
C GLU A 69 -0.61 5.60 -2.17
N ARG A 70 -0.93 4.76 -1.17
CA ARG A 70 -1.03 3.32 -1.38
C ARG A 70 -2.19 2.95 -2.31
N ILE A 71 -3.30 3.71 -2.25
CA ILE A 71 -4.42 3.59 -3.18
C ILE A 71 -3.99 3.98 -4.59
N TYR A 72 -3.24 5.07 -4.77
CA TYR A 72 -2.68 5.43 -6.08
C TYR A 72 -1.77 4.32 -6.63
N GLN A 73 -0.85 3.77 -5.82
CA GLN A 73 0.00 2.65 -6.23
C GLN A 73 -0.83 1.44 -6.69
N TYR A 74 -1.94 1.14 -5.99
CA TYR A 74 -2.84 0.07 -6.37
C TYR A 74 -3.51 0.31 -7.73
N VAL A 75 -3.98 1.54 -8.00
CA VAL A 75 -4.57 1.90 -9.29
C VAL A 75 -3.54 1.79 -10.42
N TRP A 76 -2.30 2.21 -10.19
CA TRP A 76 -1.23 2.07 -11.17
C TRP A 76 -0.82 0.62 -11.41
N GLN A 77 -0.85 -0.22 -10.37
CA GLN A 77 -0.63 -1.66 -10.52
C GLN A 77 -1.74 -2.31 -11.35
N ASP A 78 -3.02 -1.96 -11.09
CA ASP A 78 -4.17 -2.42 -11.87
C ASP A 78 -4.01 -2.03 -13.35
N LYS A 79 -3.62 -0.77 -13.63
CA LYS A 79 -3.30 -0.31 -14.99
C LYS A 79 -2.20 -1.14 -15.66
N LYS A 80 -1.10 -1.44 -14.94
CA LYS A 80 -0.01 -2.28 -15.47
C LYS A 80 -0.47 -3.72 -15.78
N GLN A 81 -1.49 -4.20 -15.07
CA GLN A 81 -2.12 -5.51 -15.31
C GLN A 81 -3.24 -5.45 -16.36
N GLY A 82 -3.44 -4.31 -17.03
CA GLY A 82 -4.47 -4.12 -18.06
C GLY A 82 -5.85 -3.73 -17.52
N GLY A 83 -5.96 -3.43 -16.23
CA GLY A 83 -7.21 -2.98 -15.62
C GLY A 83 -7.56 -1.52 -15.92
N LEU A 84 -8.81 -1.15 -15.61
CA LEU A 84 -9.42 0.11 -16.02
C LEU A 84 -9.64 1.10 -14.86
N LEU A 85 -9.22 0.77 -13.63
CA LEU A 85 -9.47 1.63 -12.46
C LEU A 85 -8.90 3.05 -12.60
N TYR A 86 -7.84 3.21 -13.39
CA TYR A 86 -7.24 4.53 -13.62
C TYR A 86 -8.14 5.49 -14.40
N LYS A 87 -9.14 4.98 -15.13
CA LYS A 87 -10.09 5.81 -15.89
C LYS A 87 -11.11 6.52 -14.98
N GLU A 88 -11.38 5.93 -13.81
CA GLU A 88 -12.28 6.51 -12.81
C GLU A 88 -11.61 7.63 -11.98
N LEU A 89 -10.29 7.81 -12.11
CA LEU A 89 -9.62 8.98 -11.56
C LEU A 89 -10.00 10.20 -12.40
N GLY A 90 -11.04 10.92 -11.98
CA GLY A 90 -11.49 12.14 -12.64
C GLY A 90 -10.34 13.12 -12.86
N THR A 91 -10.16 13.57 -14.10
CA THR A 91 -9.14 14.55 -14.50
C THR A 91 -9.39 15.87 -13.78
N GLY A 92 -8.75 16.03 -12.63
CA GLY A 92 -8.96 17.19 -11.79
C GLY A 92 -7.79 17.37 -10.86
N GLN A 93 -6.61 17.62 -11.42
CA GLN A 93 -5.52 18.28 -10.68
C GLN A 93 -6.03 19.66 -10.25
N LYS A 94 -6.82 19.72 -9.17
CA LYS A 94 -7.07 20.97 -8.48
C LYS A 94 -5.80 21.26 -7.71
N ASN A 95 -4.98 22.16 -8.27
CA ASN A 95 -3.78 22.70 -7.64
C ASN A 95 -4.13 23.20 -6.23
N ILE A 96 -3.83 22.40 -5.20
CA ILE A 96 -3.94 22.86 -3.81
C ILE A 96 -2.77 23.82 -3.60
N LYS A 97 -3.06 25.12 -3.62
CA LYS A 97 -2.10 26.15 -3.25
C LYS A 97 -1.71 25.92 -1.79
N LYS A 98 -0.44 25.58 -1.56
CA LYS A 98 0.14 25.54 -0.21
C LYS A 98 0.15 26.96 0.34
N VAL A 99 -0.73 27.24 1.32
CA VAL A 99 -0.64 28.46 2.12
C VAL A 99 0.43 28.20 3.18
N TRP A 100 1.60 28.81 3.02
CA TRP A 100 2.59 28.86 4.09
C TRP A 100 2.05 29.80 5.18
N LYS A 101 2.00 29.33 6.42
CA LYS A 101 1.71 30.13 7.61
C LYS A 101 2.99 30.32 8.40
#